data_AF-A0A934B9F2-F1
#
_entry.id   AF-A0A934B9F2-F1
#
_cell.length_a   1.000
_cell.length_b   1.000
_cell.length_c   1.000
_cell.angle_alpha   90.00
_cell.angle_beta   90.00
_cell.angle_gamma   90.00
#
_symmetry.space_group_name_H-M   'P 1'
#
loop_
_entity.id
_entity.type
_entity.pdbx_description
1 polymer ?
#
loop_
_entity_poly.entity_id
_entity_poly.type
_entity_poly.pdbx_seq_one_letter_code
_entity_poly.pdbx_strand_id
1 'polypeptide(L)'
;MSNRPPYPYVHQISVSDGGVPKLPVLEATVSDKGVDGDRQRNLKFHGGPDRAVCLYSLELIMRLQDEGHPIDPGSSGENLTVSGLDWDQVRPGVRLTIGPEVQLEVTSYLRGVSMDRVLEPELMDDPKQADAYASADFAEENQGFVDRFKEYFPEFSQGRVLDLGCGPGDIPIRFATLYPACHIIGVDASAPMIQLGEQAVKQAGLADRITLRCERYEEVAGARIVDAAISNSLHRR
;
A
#
# COMPACT_ATOMS: atom_id res chain seq x y z
N MET A 1 -16.43 24.20 -22.09
CA MET A 1 -16.07 23.16 -23.08
C MET A 1 -14.56 23.04 -23.08
N SER A 2 -14.01 21.94 -22.58
CA SER A 2 -12.58 21.79 -22.31
C SER A 2 -11.81 21.65 -23.62
N ASN A 3 -10.79 22.48 -23.82
CA ASN A 3 -9.92 22.53 -25.01
C ASN A 3 -8.93 21.35 -25.05
N ARG A 4 -9.40 20.12 -24.78
CA ARG A 4 -8.55 18.93 -24.69
C ARG A 4 -8.34 18.31 -26.08
N PRO A 5 -7.11 17.87 -26.39
CA PRO A 5 -6.85 17.15 -27.63
C PRO A 5 -7.67 15.85 -27.70
N PRO A 6 -8.10 15.42 -28.90
CA PRO A 6 -8.83 14.16 -29.09
C PRO A 6 -7.92 12.91 -29.08
N TYR A 7 -6.65 13.08 -28.70
CA TYR A 7 -5.63 12.03 -28.69
C TYR A 7 -4.89 12.04 -27.34
N PRO A 8 -4.24 10.93 -26.94
CA PRO A 8 -3.47 10.89 -25.71
C PRO A 8 -2.40 11.98 -25.67
N TYR A 9 -2.24 12.64 -24.53
CA TYR A 9 -1.29 13.74 -24.36
C TYR A 9 -0.67 13.76 -22.96
N VAL A 10 0.53 14.35 -22.86
CA VAL A 10 1.16 14.69 -21.58
C VAL A 10 0.52 15.96 -21.04
N HIS A 11 -0.12 15.86 -19.89
CA HIS A 11 -0.75 17.00 -19.20
C HIS A 11 0.29 17.83 -18.44
N GLN A 12 1.23 17.18 -17.75
CA GLN A 12 2.27 17.83 -16.97
C GLN A 12 3.54 17.00 -16.99
N ILE A 13 4.69 17.69 -17.06
CA ILE A 13 6.01 17.13 -16.79
C ILE A 13 6.42 17.60 -15.40
N SER A 14 6.87 16.69 -14.55
CA SER A 14 7.20 16.96 -13.15
C SER A 14 8.56 16.39 -12.78
N VAL A 15 9.35 17.17 -12.03
CA VAL A 15 10.67 16.76 -11.51
C VAL A 15 10.84 17.19 -10.05
N SER A 16 11.72 16.54 -9.30
CA SER A 16 12.16 17.02 -7.97
C SER A 16 13.64 16.77 -7.73
N ASP A 17 14.26 17.53 -6.82
CA ASP A 17 15.60 17.21 -6.30
C ASP A 17 15.56 16.09 -5.22
N GLY A 18 14.58 15.20 -5.32
CA GLY A 18 14.39 14.02 -4.48
C GLY A 18 13.21 14.13 -3.51
N GLY A 19 12.22 13.26 -3.73
CA GLY A 19 11.00 13.15 -2.91
C GLY A 19 9.75 13.53 -3.70
N VAL A 20 8.64 13.64 -2.98
CA VAL A 20 7.32 14.05 -3.48
C VAL A 20 6.81 15.27 -2.70
N PRO A 21 5.97 16.13 -3.28
CA PRO A 21 5.52 16.10 -4.68
C PRO A 21 6.63 16.53 -5.65
N LYS A 22 6.55 16.05 -6.89
CA LYS A 22 7.35 16.59 -8.01
C LYS A 22 6.68 17.86 -8.54
N LEU A 23 7.47 18.85 -8.92
CA LEU A 23 6.99 20.16 -9.33
C LEU A 23 6.97 20.28 -10.86
N PRO A 24 6.01 21.05 -11.42
CA PRO A 24 5.85 21.20 -12.86
C PRO A 24 7.06 21.89 -13.50
N VAL A 25 7.45 21.39 -14.67
CA VAL A 25 8.40 22.03 -15.59
C VAL A 25 7.80 22.14 -16.98
N LEU A 26 8.25 23.14 -17.75
CA LEU A 26 7.77 23.35 -19.11
C LEU A 26 8.27 22.27 -20.08
N GLU A 27 9.50 21.82 -19.88
CA GLU A 27 10.18 20.82 -20.70
C GLU A 27 11.22 20.07 -19.86
N ALA A 28 11.57 18.86 -20.29
CA ALA A 28 12.66 18.08 -19.72
C ALA A 28 13.28 17.15 -20.76
N THR A 29 14.58 16.90 -20.61
CA THR A 29 15.29 15.87 -21.40
C THR A 29 15.10 14.51 -20.75
N VAL A 30 14.81 13.49 -21.55
CA VAL A 30 14.71 12.09 -21.09
C VAL A 30 15.91 11.29 -21.59
N SER A 31 16.53 10.53 -20.71
CA SER A 31 17.63 9.61 -21.02
C SER A 31 17.41 8.24 -20.36
N ASP A 32 18.31 7.29 -20.65
CA ASP A 32 18.37 6.00 -19.95
C ASP A 32 18.64 6.13 -18.44
N LYS A 33 19.08 7.30 -17.97
CA LYS A 33 19.28 7.60 -16.55
C LYS A 33 18.07 8.24 -15.88
N GLY A 34 17.04 8.59 -16.65
CA GLY A 34 15.83 9.25 -16.17
C GLY A 34 15.57 10.61 -16.80
N VAL A 35 14.71 11.39 -16.13
CA VAL A 35 14.32 12.75 -16.54
C VAL A 35 15.30 13.76 -15.94
N ASP A 36 15.87 14.62 -16.77
CA ASP A 36 16.81 15.65 -16.31
C ASP A 36 16.14 16.61 -15.31
N GLY A 37 16.86 16.98 -14.26
CA GLY A 37 16.31 17.71 -13.11
C GLY A 37 15.55 16.86 -12.08
N ASP A 38 15.34 15.56 -12.32
CA ASP A 38 14.73 14.64 -11.35
C ASP A 38 15.79 13.76 -10.67
N ARG A 39 15.97 13.95 -9.36
CA ARG A 39 16.94 13.20 -8.56
C ARG A 39 16.27 12.09 -7.77
N GLN A 40 16.72 10.86 -7.99
CA GLN A 40 16.27 9.70 -7.23
C GLN A 40 17.14 9.53 -5.98
N ARG A 41 16.57 9.77 -4.79
CA ARG A 41 17.31 9.77 -3.51
C ARG A 41 17.89 8.40 -3.13
N ASN A 42 17.36 7.31 -3.68
CA ASN A 42 17.81 5.94 -3.40
C ASN A 42 17.79 5.04 -4.65
N LEU A 43 18.93 4.94 -5.33
CA LEU A 43 19.11 4.16 -6.57
C LEU A 43 18.94 2.64 -6.41
N LYS A 44 18.90 2.12 -5.18
CA LYS A 44 18.70 0.70 -4.90
C LYS A 44 17.22 0.28 -5.00
N PHE A 45 16.30 1.20 -4.70
CA PHE A 45 14.85 0.94 -4.70
C PHE A 45 14.09 1.79 -5.74
N HIS A 46 14.65 2.93 -6.14
CA HIS A 46 14.05 3.84 -7.11
C HIS A 46 15.09 4.15 -8.20
N GLY A 47 14.74 3.95 -9.46
CA GLY A 47 15.65 4.23 -10.57
C GLY A 47 16.24 3.03 -11.29
N GLY A 48 17.25 3.34 -12.10
CA GLY A 48 17.82 2.42 -13.10
C GLY A 48 17.17 2.61 -14.48
N PRO A 49 17.77 2.04 -15.54
CA PRO A 49 17.28 2.19 -16.91
C PRO A 49 15.84 1.70 -17.07
N ASP A 50 15.45 0.68 -16.30
CA ASP A 50 14.09 0.13 -16.32
C ASP A 50 13.09 0.95 -15.48
N ARG A 51 13.51 2.00 -14.78
CA ARG A 51 12.66 2.89 -13.96
C ARG A 51 13.01 4.36 -14.18
N ALA A 52 13.38 4.70 -15.42
CA ALA A 52 13.82 6.02 -15.82
C ALA A 52 12.68 7.06 -15.79
N VAL A 53 11.45 6.67 -16.14
CA VAL A 53 10.29 7.56 -16.22
C VAL A 53 9.07 6.92 -15.55
N CYS A 54 8.38 7.70 -14.73
CA CYS A 54 7.14 7.30 -14.06
C CYS A 54 5.93 7.99 -14.71
N LEU A 55 4.89 7.22 -15.04
CA LEU A 55 3.64 7.72 -15.66
C LEU A 55 2.46 7.61 -14.69
N TYR A 56 1.54 8.57 -14.74
CA TYR A 56 0.29 8.50 -13.96
C TYR A 56 -0.91 9.10 -14.71
N SER A 57 -2.12 8.60 -14.42
CA SER A 57 -3.35 9.01 -15.10
C SER A 57 -3.93 10.30 -14.52
N LEU A 58 -4.15 11.28 -15.39
CA LEU A 58 -4.92 12.48 -15.05
C LEU A 58 -6.37 12.12 -14.68
N GLU A 59 -6.98 11.17 -15.39
CA GLU A 59 -8.35 10.72 -15.10
C GLU A 59 -8.47 10.07 -13.73
N LEU A 60 -7.43 9.37 -13.27
CA LEU A 60 -7.38 8.84 -11.91
C LEU A 60 -7.20 9.95 -10.87
N ILE A 61 -6.29 10.91 -11.10
CA ILE A 61 -6.12 12.08 -10.23
C ILE A 61 -7.46 12.82 -10.07
N MET A 62 -8.14 13.13 -11.18
CA MET A 62 -9.41 13.85 -11.14
C MET A 62 -10.51 13.07 -10.40
N ARG A 63 -10.56 11.74 -10.54
CA ARG A 63 -11.50 10.90 -9.77
C ARG A 63 -11.20 10.94 -8.27
N LEU A 64 -9.93 10.76 -7.90
CA LEU A 64 -9.51 10.83 -6.50
C LEU A 64 -9.78 12.21 -5.88
N GLN A 65 -9.59 13.28 -6.65
CA GLN A 65 -9.96 14.65 -6.24
C GLN A 65 -11.47 14.79 -6.01
N ASP A 66 -12.31 14.21 -6.88
CA ASP A 66 -13.77 14.20 -6.73
C ASP A 66 -14.22 13.40 -5.50
N GLU A 67 -13.47 12.35 -5.14
CA GLU A 67 -13.62 11.59 -3.89
C GLU A 67 -13.10 12.36 -2.65
N GLY A 68 -12.49 13.55 -2.83
CA GLY A 68 -12.01 14.41 -1.74
C GLY A 68 -10.56 14.16 -1.31
N HIS A 69 -9.80 13.35 -2.06
CA HIS A 69 -8.39 13.10 -1.74
C HIS A 69 -7.49 14.28 -2.15
N PRO A 70 -6.52 14.67 -1.29
CA PRO A 70 -5.59 15.76 -1.58
C PRO A 70 -4.47 15.29 -2.51
N ILE A 71 -4.79 15.10 -3.80
CA ILE A 71 -3.85 14.65 -4.84
C ILE A 71 -3.87 15.60 -6.03
N ASP A 72 -2.69 15.91 -6.56
CA ASP A 72 -2.47 16.75 -7.74
C ASP A 72 -1.44 16.10 -8.67
N PRO A 73 -1.32 16.56 -9.93
CA PRO A 73 -0.20 16.18 -10.79
C PRO A 73 1.16 16.40 -10.13
N GLY A 74 1.96 15.34 -10.04
CA GLY A 74 3.26 15.27 -9.36
C GLY A 74 3.19 14.74 -7.92
N SER A 75 2.00 14.65 -7.30
CA SER A 75 1.84 14.18 -5.91
C SER A 75 2.25 12.72 -5.73
N SER A 76 2.07 11.88 -6.76
CA SER A 76 2.42 10.45 -6.69
C SER A 76 3.91 10.18 -6.93
N GLY A 77 4.68 11.23 -7.27
CA GLY A 77 6.07 11.13 -7.68
C GLY A 77 6.25 10.75 -9.15
N GLU A 78 5.20 10.87 -9.95
CA GLU A 78 5.26 10.65 -11.39
C GLU A 78 6.04 11.75 -12.09
N ASN A 79 6.73 11.38 -13.18
CA ASN A 79 7.37 12.35 -14.05
C ASN A 79 6.40 12.90 -15.08
N LEU A 80 5.51 12.05 -15.61
CA LEU A 80 4.54 12.45 -16.63
C LEU A 80 3.13 12.11 -16.18
N THR A 81 2.33 13.14 -15.98
CA THR A 81 0.88 12.98 -15.85
C THR A 81 0.29 12.97 -17.26
N VAL A 82 -0.40 11.89 -17.64
CA VAL A 82 -0.93 11.69 -18.99
C VAL A 82 -2.45 11.58 -18.98
N SER A 83 -3.08 11.98 -20.08
CA SER A 83 -4.54 11.89 -20.27
C SER A 83 -4.87 11.25 -21.62
N GLY A 84 -6.00 10.55 -21.69
CA GLY A 84 -6.53 9.93 -22.90
C GLY A 84 -5.88 8.60 -23.29
N LEU A 85 -4.95 8.08 -22.49
CA LEU A 85 -4.30 6.79 -22.73
C LEU A 85 -5.25 5.63 -22.38
N ASP A 86 -5.32 4.62 -23.25
CA ASP A 86 -6.04 3.37 -22.97
C ASP A 86 -5.20 2.48 -22.04
N TRP A 87 -5.46 2.59 -20.74
CA TRP A 87 -4.69 1.91 -19.71
C TRP A 87 -4.79 0.39 -19.74
N ASP A 88 -5.83 -0.19 -20.36
CA ASP A 88 -5.95 -1.66 -20.48
C ASP A 88 -4.90 -2.26 -21.44
N GLN A 89 -4.37 -1.42 -22.33
CA GLN A 89 -3.29 -1.75 -23.27
C GLN A 89 -1.90 -1.46 -22.71
N VAL A 90 -1.78 -0.66 -21.64
CA VAL A 90 -0.48 -0.29 -21.08
C VAL A 90 0.04 -1.43 -20.21
N ARG A 91 0.82 -2.33 -20.79
CA ARG A 91 1.37 -3.54 -20.13
C ARG A 91 2.88 -3.64 -20.31
N PRO A 92 3.61 -4.35 -19.42
CA PRO A 92 5.04 -4.59 -19.62
C PRO A 92 5.38 -5.10 -21.03
N GLY A 93 6.39 -4.49 -21.66
CA GLY A 93 6.80 -4.72 -23.04
C GLY A 93 6.15 -3.80 -24.07
N VAL A 94 5.10 -3.05 -23.71
CA VAL A 94 4.49 -2.06 -24.62
C VAL A 94 5.39 -0.85 -24.75
N ARG A 95 5.51 -0.33 -25.98
CA ARG A 95 6.28 0.87 -26.28
C ARG A 95 5.36 2.06 -26.50
N LEU A 96 5.71 3.17 -25.84
CA LEU A 96 5.01 4.44 -25.92
C LEU A 96 5.93 5.46 -26.57
N THR A 97 5.39 6.21 -27.52
CA THR A 97 6.10 7.34 -28.14
C THR A 97 5.57 8.64 -27.53
N ILE A 98 6.48 9.47 -27.02
CA ILE A 98 6.15 10.77 -26.42
C ILE A 98 6.88 11.86 -27.20
N GLY A 99 6.11 12.71 -27.87
CA GLY A 99 6.68 13.64 -28.85
C GLY A 99 7.38 12.89 -30.01
N PRO A 100 8.25 13.57 -30.76
CA PRO A 100 8.90 12.97 -31.93
C PRO A 100 10.09 12.06 -31.58
N GLU A 101 10.69 12.22 -30.40
CA GLU A 101 12.02 11.66 -30.12
C GLU A 101 12.04 10.66 -28.95
N VAL A 102 11.10 10.75 -28.00
CA VAL A 102 11.14 9.91 -26.80
C VAL A 102 10.38 8.61 -27.04
N GLN A 103 11.10 7.49 -26.91
CA GLN A 103 10.54 6.14 -26.92
C GLN A 103 10.70 5.54 -25.53
N LEU A 104 9.60 5.18 -24.89
CA LEU A 104 9.59 4.50 -23.60
C LEU A 104 9.08 3.07 -23.78
N GLU A 105 9.65 2.13 -23.03
CA GLU A 105 9.09 0.80 -22.87
C GLU A 105 8.51 0.70 -21.46
N VAL A 106 7.26 0.24 -21.36
CA VAL A 106 6.65 -0.07 -20.07
C VAL A 106 7.38 -1.29 -19.52
N THR A 107 8.08 -1.15 -18.41
CA THR A 107 8.86 -2.25 -17.81
C THR A 107 8.10 -2.94 -16.70
N SER A 108 7.31 -2.19 -15.95
CA SER A 108 6.59 -2.68 -14.78
C SER A 108 5.47 -1.70 -14.37
N TYR A 109 4.53 -2.19 -13.58
CA TYR A 109 3.58 -1.32 -12.88
C TYR A 109 4.22 -0.78 -11.61
N LEU A 110 3.90 0.47 -11.25
CA LEU A 110 4.20 0.98 -9.92
C LEU A 110 3.45 0.11 -8.91
N ARG A 111 4.20 -0.64 -8.11
CA ARG A 111 3.73 -1.03 -6.79
C ARG A 111 3.75 0.28 -6.01
N GLY A 112 2.58 0.80 -5.61
CA GLY A 112 2.50 2.06 -4.87
C GLY A 112 3.54 2.08 -3.74
N VAL A 113 4.07 3.26 -3.36
CA VAL A 113 5.12 3.38 -2.34
C VAL A 113 4.73 2.61 -1.10
N SER A 114 5.23 1.39 -1.09
CA SER A 114 5.24 0.37 -0.09
C SER A 114 6.59 -0.23 -0.40
N MET A 115 7.45 -0.29 0.61
CA MET A 115 8.66 -1.10 0.63
C MET A 115 8.50 -2.33 -0.26
N ASP A 116 9.54 -2.73 -0.99
CA ASP A 116 9.60 -4.03 -1.67
C ASP A 116 9.10 -5.08 -0.68
N ARG A 117 7.81 -5.43 -0.76
CA ARG A 117 7.24 -6.48 0.06
C ARG A 117 7.82 -7.73 -0.56
N VAL A 118 8.86 -8.24 0.07
CA VAL A 118 9.19 -9.65 -0.05
C VAL A 118 7.97 -10.35 0.51
N LEU A 119 7.15 -10.90 -0.39
CA LEU A 119 6.09 -11.80 0.02
C LEU A 119 6.78 -12.92 0.78
N GLU A 120 6.35 -13.17 2.01
CA GLU A 120 6.80 -14.36 2.71
C GLU A 120 6.36 -15.56 1.85
N PRO A 121 7.32 -16.40 1.38
CA PRO A 121 7.05 -17.33 0.28
C PRO A 121 5.97 -18.36 0.62
N GLU A 122 5.72 -18.60 1.91
CA GLU A 122 4.84 -19.64 2.42
C GLU A 122 4.21 -19.22 3.74
N LEU A 123 3.10 -19.88 4.10
CA LEU A 123 2.48 -19.76 5.42
C LEU A 123 3.53 -20.07 6.50
N MET A 124 3.62 -19.26 7.54
CA MET A 124 4.65 -19.41 8.58
C MET A 124 4.33 -20.57 9.54
N ASP A 125 4.39 -21.81 9.03
CA ASP A 125 4.07 -23.04 9.75
C ASP A 125 5.26 -23.63 10.51
N ASP A 126 6.50 -23.18 10.22
CA ASP A 126 7.68 -23.55 10.99
C ASP A 126 7.69 -22.77 12.32
N PRO A 127 7.63 -23.44 13.49
CA PRO A 127 7.60 -22.77 14.79
C PRO A 127 8.81 -21.88 15.07
N LYS A 128 10.01 -22.25 14.59
CA LYS A 128 11.22 -21.43 14.81
C LYS A 128 11.18 -20.17 13.96
N GLN A 129 10.63 -20.26 12.75
CA GLN A 129 10.42 -19.09 11.91
C GLN A 129 9.36 -18.17 12.54
N ALA A 130 8.26 -18.74 13.04
CA ALA A 130 7.21 -18.00 13.74
C ALA A 130 7.73 -17.28 15.00
N ASP A 131 8.52 -17.96 15.84
CA ASP A 131 9.15 -17.38 17.01
C ASP A 131 10.07 -16.20 16.64
N ALA A 132 10.91 -16.40 15.61
CA ALA A 132 11.82 -15.36 15.14
C ALA A 132 11.08 -14.12 14.61
N TYR A 133 9.98 -14.33 13.89
CA TYR A 133 9.13 -13.25 13.40
C TYR A 133 8.38 -12.54 14.53
N ALA A 134 7.74 -13.29 15.43
CA ALA A 134 6.99 -12.72 16.55
C ALA A 134 7.89 -11.93 17.53
N SER A 135 9.18 -12.26 17.57
CA SER A 135 10.19 -11.56 18.38
C SER A 135 10.83 -10.37 17.66
N ALA A 136 10.56 -10.17 16.37
CA ALA A 136 11.06 -9.03 15.63
C ALA A 136 10.31 -7.74 16.04
N ASP A 137 11.01 -6.61 15.99
CA ASP A 137 10.43 -5.32 16.36
C ASP A 137 9.69 -4.72 15.17
N PHE A 138 8.36 -4.73 15.23
CA PHE A 138 7.44 -4.08 14.30
C PHE A 138 6.58 -3.02 15.02
N ALA A 139 7.03 -2.53 16.18
CA ALA A 139 6.20 -1.75 17.08
C ALA A 139 5.77 -0.41 16.46
N GLU A 140 6.67 0.26 15.73
CA GLU A 140 6.36 1.54 15.06
C GLU A 140 5.36 1.33 13.92
N GLU A 141 5.57 0.32 13.08
CA GLU A 141 4.67 0.01 11.96
C GLU A 141 3.28 -0.39 12.46
N ASN A 142 3.20 -1.32 13.42
CA ASN A 142 1.94 -1.81 13.96
C ASN A 142 1.17 -0.71 14.72
N GLN A 143 1.88 0.18 15.43
CA GLN A 143 1.25 1.35 16.03
C GLN A 143 0.70 2.30 14.97
N GLY A 144 1.48 2.56 13.91
CA GLY A 144 1.06 3.40 12.79
C GLY A 144 -0.24 2.92 12.14
N PHE A 145 -0.49 1.61 12.05
CA PHE A 145 -1.77 1.09 11.57
C PHE A 145 -2.95 1.49 12.44
N VAL A 146 -2.81 1.36 13.76
CA VAL A 146 -3.85 1.70 14.72
C VAL A 146 -4.11 3.21 14.74
N ASP A 147 -3.04 4.01 14.67
CA ASP A 147 -3.14 5.47 14.64
C ASP A 147 -3.86 5.95 13.37
N ARG A 148 -3.52 5.40 12.20
CA ARG A 148 -4.20 5.71 10.93
C ARG A 148 -5.68 5.32 10.95
N PHE A 149 -6.02 4.19 11.58
CA PHE A 149 -7.43 3.81 11.74
C PHE A 149 -8.20 4.89 12.50
N LYS A 150 -7.62 5.40 13.61
CA LYS A 150 -8.23 6.48 14.40
C LYS A 150 -8.36 7.78 13.62
N GLU A 151 -7.37 8.12 12.80
CA GLU A 151 -7.42 9.29 11.93
C GLU A 151 -8.52 9.20 10.87
N TYR A 152 -8.69 8.02 10.25
CA TYR A 152 -9.70 7.81 9.22
C TYR A 152 -11.12 7.62 9.77
N PHE A 153 -11.25 7.07 10.98
CA PHE A 153 -12.54 6.78 11.61
C PHE A 153 -12.64 7.42 13.01
N PRO A 154 -12.63 8.77 13.10
CA PRO A 154 -12.58 9.47 14.39
C PRO A 154 -13.81 9.25 15.28
N GLU A 155 -14.95 8.84 14.69
CA GLU A 155 -16.19 8.55 15.41
C GLU A 155 -16.28 7.10 15.92
N PHE A 156 -15.41 6.21 15.44
CA PHE A 156 -15.40 4.82 15.86
C PHE A 156 -14.90 4.70 17.30
N SER A 157 -15.64 3.99 18.16
CA SER A 157 -15.34 3.89 19.60
C SER A 157 -15.68 2.53 20.22
N GLN A 158 -16.52 1.72 19.57
CA GLN A 158 -17.01 0.44 20.07
C GLN A 158 -17.44 -0.46 18.91
N GLY A 159 -17.50 -1.76 19.17
CA GLY A 159 -18.01 -2.73 18.19
C GLY A 159 -17.18 -4.01 18.11
N ARG A 160 -17.51 -4.83 17.13
CA ARG A 160 -16.82 -6.07 16.77
C ARG A 160 -15.85 -5.78 15.63
N VAL A 161 -14.58 -6.11 15.82
CA VAL A 161 -13.51 -5.87 14.85
C VAL A 161 -12.94 -7.20 14.37
N LEU A 162 -12.81 -7.35 13.06
CA LEU A 162 -12.11 -8.49 12.45
C LEU A 162 -10.70 -8.07 12.05
N ASP A 163 -9.69 -8.82 12.47
CA ASP A 163 -8.32 -8.66 11.98
C ASP A 163 -7.95 -9.86 11.11
N LEU A 164 -7.63 -9.61 9.84
CA LEU A 164 -7.30 -10.63 8.86
C LEU A 164 -5.78 -10.71 8.67
N GLY A 165 -5.22 -11.92 8.86
CA GLY A 165 -3.77 -12.12 8.90
C GLY A 165 -3.18 -11.55 10.19
N CYS A 166 -3.80 -11.87 11.33
CA CYS A 166 -3.45 -11.24 12.61
C CYS A 166 -2.07 -11.63 13.15
N GLY A 167 -1.42 -12.65 12.58
CA GLY A 167 -0.12 -13.14 12.99
C GLY A 167 -0.06 -13.38 14.52
N PRO A 168 0.98 -12.87 15.20
CA PRO A 168 1.14 -13.03 16.65
C PRO A 168 0.29 -12.03 17.48
N GLY A 169 -0.68 -11.34 16.89
CA GLY A 169 -1.71 -10.59 17.63
C GLY A 169 -1.33 -9.20 18.15
N ASP A 170 -0.22 -8.60 17.71
CA ASP A 170 0.21 -7.27 18.18
C ASP A 170 -0.79 -6.15 17.82
N ILE A 171 -1.28 -6.11 16.57
CA ILE A 171 -2.30 -5.14 16.14
C ILE A 171 -3.62 -5.30 16.94
N PRO A 172 -4.19 -6.51 17.10
CA PRO A 172 -5.33 -6.74 17.99
C PRO A 172 -5.11 -6.21 19.41
N ILE A 173 -3.94 -6.48 20.01
CA ILE A 173 -3.61 -6.03 21.37
C ILE A 173 -3.59 -4.50 21.45
N ARG A 174 -2.90 -3.83 20.52
CA ARG A 174 -2.84 -2.36 20.46
C ARG A 174 -4.22 -1.77 20.24
N PHE A 175 -4.99 -2.34 19.32
CA PHE A 175 -6.33 -1.86 19.00
C PHE A 175 -7.29 -2.01 20.18
N ALA A 176 -7.31 -3.17 20.86
CA ALA A 176 -8.13 -3.39 22.03
C ALA A 176 -7.71 -2.50 23.21
N THR A 177 -6.43 -2.15 23.31
CA THR A 177 -5.92 -1.20 24.31
C THR A 177 -6.43 0.21 24.04
N LEU A 178 -6.41 0.65 22.77
CA LEU A 178 -6.89 1.97 22.37
C LEU A 178 -8.43 2.09 22.41
N TYR A 179 -9.14 0.99 22.13
CA TYR A 179 -10.59 0.91 22.09
C TYR A 179 -11.13 -0.09 23.13
N PRO A 180 -11.29 0.31 24.41
CA PRO A 180 -11.69 -0.59 25.49
C PRO A 180 -13.08 -1.25 25.31
N ALA A 181 -13.97 -0.61 24.53
CA ALA A 181 -15.31 -1.11 24.25
C ALA A 181 -15.40 -2.03 23.02
N CYS A 182 -14.26 -2.36 22.39
CA CYS A 182 -14.23 -3.28 21.25
C CYS A 182 -13.95 -4.73 21.66
N HIS A 183 -14.51 -5.65 20.87
CA HIS A 183 -14.16 -7.06 20.87
C HIS A 183 -13.54 -7.41 19.51
N ILE A 184 -12.41 -8.11 19.54
CA ILE A 184 -11.62 -8.39 18.34
C ILE A 184 -11.62 -9.89 18.06
N ILE A 185 -11.84 -10.23 16.80
CA ILE A 185 -11.62 -11.57 16.26
C ILE A 185 -10.41 -11.47 15.34
N GLY A 186 -9.29 -12.06 15.71
CA GLY A 186 -8.12 -12.17 14.85
C GLY A 186 -8.12 -13.52 14.13
N VAL A 187 -7.83 -13.53 12.84
CA VAL A 187 -7.73 -14.75 12.04
C VAL A 187 -6.38 -14.82 11.36
N ASP A 188 -5.71 -15.95 11.50
CA ASP A 188 -4.50 -16.28 10.75
C ASP A 188 -4.53 -17.75 10.34
N ALA A 189 -3.93 -18.09 9.20
CA ALA A 189 -3.88 -19.46 8.74
C ALA A 189 -2.75 -20.28 9.41
N SER A 190 -1.76 -19.61 10.03
CA SER A 190 -0.63 -20.25 10.70
C SER A 190 -0.98 -20.62 12.14
N ALA A 191 -0.99 -21.91 12.44
CA ALA A 191 -1.22 -22.39 13.81
C ALA A 191 -0.12 -21.92 14.80
N PRO A 192 1.19 -21.92 14.47
CA PRO A 192 2.22 -21.35 15.33
C PRO A 192 1.99 -19.87 15.67
N MET A 193 1.57 -19.05 14.69
CA MET A 193 1.28 -17.64 14.91
C MET A 193 0.13 -17.44 15.90
N ILE A 194 -0.94 -18.21 15.75
CA ILE A 194 -2.09 -18.15 16.67
C ILE A 194 -1.68 -18.55 18.09
N GLN A 195 -0.86 -19.60 18.26
CA GLN A 195 -0.38 -20.01 19.58
C GLN A 195 0.44 -18.92 20.27
N LEU A 196 1.32 -18.24 19.53
CA LEU A 196 2.08 -17.10 20.03
C LEU A 196 1.17 -15.92 20.36
N GLY A 197 0.19 -15.63 19.50
CA GLY A 197 -0.78 -14.58 19.72
C GLY A 197 -1.67 -14.81 20.94
N GLU A 198 -2.13 -16.04 21.18
CA GLU A 198 -2.92 -16.37 22.37
C GLU A 198 -2.13 -16.13 23.66
N GLN A 199 -0.83 -16.46 23.65
CA GLN A 199 0.07 -16.17 24.77
C GLN A 199 0.24 -14.67 24.97
N ALA A 200 0.48 -13.90 23.90
CA ALA A 200 0.62 -12.45 23.95
C ALA A 200 -0.67 -11.77 24.46
N VAL A 201 -1.83 -12.16 23.95
CA VAL A 201 -3.15 -11.67 24.39
C VAL A 201 -3.39 -11.94 25.87
N LYS A 202 -3.03 -13.14 26.33
CA LYS A 202 -3.15 -13.51 27.75
C LYS A 202 -2.19 -12.69 28.63
N GLN A 203 -0.95 -12.49 28.20
CA GLN A 203 0.03 -11.66 28.90
C GLN A 203 -0.42 -10.20 28.99
N ALA A 204 -1.08 -9.69 27.95
CA ALA A 204 -1.67 -8.34 27.93
C ALA A 204 -2.94 -8.22 28.78
N GLY A 205 -3.49 -9.32 29.30
CA GLY A 205 -4.75 -9.32 30.07
C GLY A 205 -5.99 -9.04 29.22
N LEU A 206 -5.94 -9.38 27.92
CA LEU A 206 -6.99 -9.05 26.94
C LEU A 206 -7.78 -10.27 26.44
N ALA A 207 -7.61 -11.43 27.06
CA ALA A 207 -8.22 -12.70 26.64
C ALA A 207 -9.77 -12.67 26.65
N ASP A 208 -10.39 -11.80 27.46
CA ASP A 208 -11.86 -11.65 27.47
C ASP A 208 -12.40 -10.86 26.27
N ARG A 209 -11.52 -10.15 25.55
CA ARG A 209 -11.91 -9.23 24.46
C ARG A 209 -11.32 -9.60 23.11
N ILE A 210 -10.25 -10.38 23.07
CA ILE A 210 -9.60 -10.81 21.84
C ILE A 210 -9.72 -12.32 21.72
N THR A 211 -10.33 -12.77 20.62
CA THR A 211 -10.38 -14.19 20.23
C THR A 211 -9.56 -14.37 18.97
N LEU A 212 -8.55 -15.24 19.00
CA LEU A 212 -7.76 -15.60 17.83
C LEU A 212 -8.23 -16.94 17.26
N ARG A 213 -8.20 -17.09 15.94
CA ARG A 213 -8.64 -18.32 15.26
C ARG A 213 -7.66 -18.71 14.18
N CYS A 214 -7.29 -19.99 14.19
CA CYS A 214 -6.50 -20.61 13.12
C CYS A 214 -7.42 -20.96 11.95
N GLU A 215 -7.70 -19.99 11.07
CA GLU A 215 -8.61 -20.14 9.94
C GLU A 215 -8.04 -19.43 8.71
N ARG A 216 -8.46 -19.86 7.51
CA ARG A 216 -8.20 -19.13 6.28
C ARG A 216 -9.21 -18.00 6.12
N TYR A 217 -8.79 -16.84 5.60
CA TYR A 217 -9.70 -15.69 5.44
C TYR A 217 -10.88 -16.01 4.50
N GLU A 218 -10.70 -16.92 3.52
CA GLU A 218 -11.75 -17.40 2.63
C GLU A 218 -12.81 -18.26 3.34
N GLU A 219 -12.49 -18.78 4.52
CA GLU A 219 -13.30 -19.71 5.29
C GLU A 219 -13.95 -19.05 6.53
N VAL A 220 -13.72 -17.75 6.75
CA VAL A 220 -14.27 -17.00 7.90
C VAL A 220 -15.79 -16.89 7.76
N ALA A 221 -16.49 -17.86 8.33
CA ALA A 221 -17.93 -17.86 8.45
C ALA A 221 -18.37 -16.69 9.36
N GLY A 222 -19.05 -15.70 8.78
CA GLY A 222 -19.61 -14.57 9.54
C GLY A 222 -18.92 -13.22 9.36
N ALA A 223 -18.03 -13.06 8.36
CA ALA A 223 -17.46 -11.76 7.97
C ALA A 223 -18.52 -10.67 7.64
N ARG A 224 -19.80 -11.04 7.54
CA ARG A 224 -20.96 -10.13 7.40
C ARG A 224 -21.47 -9.51 8.70
N ILE A 225 -20.83 -9.75 9.86
CA ILE A 225 -21.31 -9.31 11.18
C ILE A 225 -20.17 -8.69 12.01
N VAL A 226 -19.44 -7.75 11.41
CA VAL A 226 -18.44 -6.94 12.11
C VAL A 226 -18.61 -5.47 11.76
N ASP A 227 -18.32 -4.60 12.72
CA ASP A 227 -18.46 -3.15 12.60
C ASP A 227 -17.22 -2.51 11.93
N ALA A 228 -16.07 -3.19 12.01
CA ALA A 228 -14.84 -2.82 11.33
C ALA A 228 -14.00 -4.06 10.96
N ALA A 229 -13.16 -3.91 9.93
CA ALA A 229 -12.15 -4.90 9.56
C ALA A 229 -10.79 -4.23 9.38
N ILE A 230 -9.73 -4.89 9.84
CA ILE A 230 -8.33 -4.47 9.77
C ILE A 230 -7.54 -5.59 9.06
N SER A 231 -6.56 -5.20 8.26
CA SER A 231 -5.71 -6.13 7.51
C SER A 231 -4.39 -5.44 7.18
N ASN A 232 -3.29 -5.89 7.79
CA ASN A 232 -1.95 -5.35 7.52
C ASN A 232 -1.24 -6.12 6.39
N SER A 233 -1.38 -7.45 6.38
CA SER A 233 -0.76 -8.33 5.38
C SER A 233 -1.61 -9.57 5.14
N LEU A 234 -2.11 -9.74 3.92
CA LEU A 234 -2.79 -10.97 3.50
C LEU A 234 -1.93 -11.73 2.49
N HIS A 235 -1.74 -13.02 2.76
CA HIS A 235 -1.14 -13.94 1.81
C HIS A 235 -2.18 -14.28 0.74
N ARG A 236 -1.88 -13.99 -0.52
CA ARG A 236 -2.61 -14.56 -1.66
C ARG A 236 -1.92 -15.87 -2.04
N ARG A 237 -2.70 -16.95 -2.19
CA ARG A 237 -2.30 -18.05 -3.08
C ARG A 237 -2.45 -17.62 -4.53
#